data_AF-A0A9P7YBU0-F1
#
_entry.id   AF-A0A9P7YBU0-F1
#
_cell.length_a   1.000
_cell.length_b   1.000
_cell.length_c   1.000
_cell.angle_alpha   90.00
_cell.angle_beta   90.00
_cell.angle_gamma   90.00
#
_symmetry.space_group_name_H-M   'P 1'
#
loop_
_entity.id
_entity.type
_entity.pdbx_description
1 polymer ?
#
loop_
_entity_poly.entity_id
_entity_poly.type
_entity_poly.pdbx_seq_one_letter_code
_entity_poly.pdbx_strand_id
1 'polypeptide(L)'
;MASNVENGDGKCPICQEEFKNTTQLAPCDHRFCYTCVVDGWIQARQRAGDQVTCPMCRGLILEIHHSFTPDRKFEIEEIDTTNERSMDVEYDIEMTQEHTESANRVLLRALDERNLVLSREIERREAHMLDPQNAALTEQNPAVREQIADLARLNSDVAAILFVYESIHRNRYGRLGEPATESVTGNL
;
A
#
# COMPACT_ATOMS: atom_id res chain seq x y z
N MET A 1 49.62 5.47 16.86
CA MET A 1 48.71 6.40 17.56
C MET A 1 47.30 5.91 17.35
N ALA A 2 46.79 5.08 18.25
CA ALA A 2 45.38 4.70 18.31
C ALA A 2 44.92 5.13 19.71
N SER A 3 44.15 6.20 19.75
CA SER A 3 43.61 6.79 20.97
C SER A 3 42.55 5.83 21.51
N ASN A 4 42.84 5.21 22.64
CA ASN A 4 41.94 4.39 23.41
C ASN A 4 40.78 5.28 23.88
N VAL A 5 39.57 5.01 23.41
CA VAL A 5 38.36 5.62 23.97
C VAL A 5 38.14 4.96 25.32
N GLU A 6 38.50 5.66 26.39
CA GLU A 6 38.15 5.28 27.76
C GLU A 6 36.62 5.34 27.86
N ASN A 7 35.99 4.18 27.69
CA ASN A 7 34.61 3.94 28.07
C ASN A 7 34.42 4.39 29.52
N GLY A 8 33.41 5.22 29.78
CA GLY A 8 33.09 5.71 31.12
C GLY A 8 32.94 4.58 32.14
N ASP A 9 33.98 4.41 32.95
CA ASP A 9 34.10 3.38 33.96
C ASP A 9 33.18 3.69 35.16
N GLY A 10 32.10 2.91 35.27
CA GLY A 10 31.42 2.63 36.55
C GLY A 10 30.48 3.69 37.13
N LYS A 11 30.20 4.80 36.43
CA LYS A 11 29.31 5.88 36.92
C LYS A 11 28.07 6.06 36.07
N CYS A 12 26.95 6.38 36.72
CA CYS A 12 25.69 6.69 36.03
C CYS A 12 25.77 8.07 35.37
N PRO A 13 25.43 8.22 34.07
CA PRO A 13 25.51 9.50 33.37
C PRO A 13 24.45 10.53 33.81
N ILE A 14 23.41 10.12 34.55
CA ILE A 14 22.37 11.02 35.07
C ILE A 14 22.82 11.67 36.39
N CYS A 15 23.20 10.86 37.39
CA CYS A 15 23.59 11.38 38.71
C CYS A 15 25.11 11.56 38.90
N GLN A 16 25.93 11.02 37.98
CA GLN A 16 27.40 11.03 38.04
C GLN A 16 28.01 10.29 39.25
N GLU A 17 27.21 9.52 39.96
CA GLU A 17 27.63 8.63 41.06
C GLU A 17 27.83 7.18 40.58
N GLU A 18 28.36 6.32 41.44
CA GLU A 18 28.39 4.87 41.21
C GLU A 18 26.97 4.31 41.02
N PHE A 19 26.84 3.28 40.18
CA PHE A 19 25.55 2.68 39.87
C PHE A 19 24.89 2.08 41.12
N LYS A 20 23.68 2.57 41.42
CA LYS A 20 22.78 2.01 42.45
C LYS A 20 21.62 1.32 41.74
N ASN A 21 21.48 0.01 41.94
CA ASN A 21 20.52 -0.83 41.23
C ASN A 21 20.57 -0.60 39.71
N THR A 22 21.62 -1.13 39.08
CA THR A 22 21.87 -0.91 37.65
C THR A 22 20.69 -1.36 36.81
N THR A 23 20.26 -0.49 35.92
CA THR A 23 19.18 -0.71 34.96
C THR A 23 19.73 -0.58 33.55
N GLN A 24 19.40 -1.52 32.69
CA GLN A 24 19.75 -1.50 31.26
C GLN A 24 18.49 -1.24 30.42
N LEU A 25 18.63 -0.41 29.39
CA LEU A 25 17.54 -0.06 28.48
C LEU A 25 17.65 -0.82 27.17
N ALA A 26 16.59 -1.48 26.73
CA ALA A 26 16.52 -2.11 25.41
C ALA A 26 15.87 -1.17 24.37
N PRO A 27 16.34 -1.16 23.11
CA PRO A 27 17.37 -2.01 22.50
C PRO A 27 18.80 -1.43 22.56
N CYS A 28 18.99 -0.28 23.21
CA CYS A 28 20.24 0.49 23.10
C CYS A 28 21.35 0.09 24.09
N ASP A 29 21.06 -0.81 25.03
CA ASP A 29 21.95 -1.36 26.06
C ASP A 29 22.64 -0.33 26.98
N HIS A 30 22.21 0.93 26.99
CA HIS A 30 22.72 1.96 27.90
C HIS A 30 22.27 1.71 29.34
N ARG A 31 23.17 1.97 30.30
CA ARG A 31 22.98 1.67 31.73
C ARG A 31 22.84 2.92 32.60
N PHE A 32 21.95 2.87 33.58
CA PHE A 32 21.65 3.94 34.52
C PHE A 32 21.34 3.37 35.91
N CYS A 33 21.24 4.23 36.94
CA CYS A 33 20.58 3.84 38.18
C CYS A 33 19.07 3.72 37.94
N TYR A 34 18.42 2.72 38.52
CA TYR A 34 16.98 2.49 38.39
C TYR A 34 16.15 3.75 38.65
N THR A 35 16.35 4.39 39.81
CA THR A 35 15.61 5.59 40.19
C THR A 35 15.88 6.78 39.27
N CYS A 36 17.10 6.90 38.73
CA CYS A 36 17.44 7.98 37.81
C CYS A 36 16.67 7.86 36.48
N VAL A 37 16.57 6.64 35.94
CA VAL A 37 15.96 6.43 34.62
C VAL A 37 14.45 6.21 34.71
N VAL A 38 13.95 5.45 35.69
CA VAL A 38 12.52 5.17 35.86
C VAL A 38 11.82 6.36 36.49
N ASP A 39 12.17 6.70 37.75
CA ASP A 39 11.46 7.73 38.51
C ASP A 39 11.78 9.15 38.03
N GLY A 40 13.02 9.38 37.61
CA GLY A 40 13.48 10.67 37.13
C GLY A 40 13.07 10.94 35.69
N TRP A 41 13.57 10.13 34.76
CA TRP A 41 13.49 10.43 33.33
C TRP A 41 12.19 9.97 32.66
N ILE A 42 11.87 8.68 32.76
CA ILE A 42 10.73 8.07 32.08
C ILE A 42 9.43 8.70 32.58
N GLN A 43 9.22 8.77 33.91
CA GLN A 43 8.04 9.41 34.47
C GLN A 43 7.92 10.89 34.09
N ALA A 44 9.03 11.65 34.02
CA ALA A 44 8.99 13.04 33.60
C ALA A 44 8.55 13.18 32.14
N ARG A 45 9.04 12.32 31.23
CA ARG A 45 8.64 12.30 29.82
C ARG A 45 7.18 11.89 29.66
N GLN A 46 6.72 10.89 30.41
CA GLN A 46 5.32 10.47 30.41
C GLN A 46 4.40 11.60 30.91
N ARG A 47 4.74 12.28 32.01
CA ARG A 47 3.96 13.44 32.51
C ARG A 47 3.89 14.60 31.51
N ALA A 48 4.97 14.82 30.76
CA ALA A 48 5.00 15.82 29.70
C ALA A 48 4.20 15.40 28.44
N GLY A 49 3.81 14.13 28.34
CA GLY A 49 3.21 13.56 27.12
C GLY A 49 4.22 13.37 25.99
N ASP A 50 5.51 13.37 26.31
CA ASP A 50 6.61 13.20 25.36
C ASP A 50 6.92 11.73 25.12
N GLN A 51 7.51 11.43 23.97
CA GLN A 51 8.10 10.12 23.72
C GLN A 51 9.22 9.79 24.73
N VAL A 52 9.10 8.61 25.31
CA VAL A 52 10.09 8.02 26.21
C VAL A 52 11.30 7.57 25.40
N THR A 53 12.43 8.25 25.59
CA THR A 53 13.66 8.07 24.79
C THR A 53 14.87 7.96 25.72
N CYS A 54 15.91 7.25 25.28
CA CYS A 54 17.14 7.07 26.04
C CYS A 54 17.85 8.42 26.25
N PRO A 55 18.25 8.78 27.49
CA PRO A 55 19.01 10.01 27.76
C PRO A 55 20.34 10.10 27.00
N MET A 56 20.95 8.94 26.68
CA MET A 56 22.28 8.87 26.06
C MET A 56 22.22 8.93 24.53
N CYS A 57 21.41 8.09 23.91
CA CYS A 57 21.36 7.96 22.45
C CYS A 57 20.09 8.53 21.80
N ARG A 58 19.11 8.97 22.60
CA ARG A 58 17.79 9.45 22.16
C ARG A 58 16.95 8.43 21.40
N GLY A 59 17.36 7.16 21.34
CA GLY A 59 16.56 6.07 20.79
C GLY A 59 15.32 5.78 21.66
N LEU A 60 14.28 5.20 21.06
CA LEU A 60 13.08 4.78 21.79
C LEU A 60 13.45 3.69 22.82
N ILE A 61 12.85 3.77 24.00
CA ILE A 61 12.99 2.75 25.04
C ILE A 61 11.77 1.84 24.94
N LEU A 62 12.01 0.54 24.79
CA LEU A 62 10.92 -0.46 24.69
C LEU A 62 10.80 -1.28 25.97
N GLU A 63 11.93 -1.67 26.56
CA GLU A 63 11.99 -2.48 27.78
C GLU A 63 13.03 -1.93 28.75
N ILE A 64 12.78 -2.19 30.03
CA ILE A 64 13.68 -1.86 31.14
C ILE A 64 14.06 -3.15 31.84
N HIS A 65 15.36 -3.44 31.92
CA HIS A 65 15.89 -4.60 32.64
C HIS A 65 16.58 -4.13 33.92
N HIS A 66 16.13 -4.56 35.09
CA HIS A 66 16.67 -4.12 36.39
C HIS A 66 16.80 -5.27 37.40
N SER A 67 17.48 -5.01 38.53
CA SER A 67 17.84 -5.96 39.60
C SER A 67 18.77 -7.10 39.17
N PHE A 68 20.09 -6.87 39.20
CA PHE A 68 21.08 -7.93 38.98
C PHE A 68 21.30 -8.72 40.28
N THR A 69 20.58 -9.82 40.49
CA THR A 69 20.95 -10.80 41.52
C THR A 69 22.14 -11.66 41.05
N PRO A 70 22.94 -12.24 41.96
CA PRO A 70 24.10 -13.06 41.60
C PRO A 70 23.78 -14.28 40.71
N ASP A 71 22.52 -14.70 40.65
CA ASP A 71 21.99 -15.76 39.80
C ASP A 71 21.54 -15.27 38.40
N ARG A 72 21.87 -14.03 38.00
CA ARG A 72 21.54 -13.43 36.69
C ARG A 72 20.04 -13.39 36.35
N LYS A 73 19.17 -13.39 37.37
CA LYS A 73 17.76 -13.06 37.17
C LYS A 73 17.66 -11.54 37.07
N PHE A 74 16.86 -11.06 36.13
CA PHE A 74 16.52 -9.65 35.97
C PHE A 74 15.00 -9.53 35.87
N GLU A 75 14.45 -8.45 36.40
CA GLU A 75 13.05 -8.07 36.24
C GLU A 75 12.93 -7.23 34.98
N ILE A 76 11.96 -7.58 34.13
CA ILE A 76 11.65 -6.87 32.88
C ILE A 76 10.35 -6.11 33.09
N GLU A 77 10.39 -4.80 32.85
CA GLU A 77 9.20 -3.96 32.78
C GLU A 77 9.03 -3.45 31.34
N GLU A 78 7.88 -3.76 30.74
CA GLU A 78 7.46 -3.19 29.46
C GLU A 78 6.97 -1.75 29.69
N ILE A 79 7.45 -0.81 28.87
CA ILE A 79 6.99 0.58 28.97
C ILE A 79 5.75 0.73 28.11
N ASP A 80 4.63 1.08 28.74
CA ASP A 80 3.44 1.49 28.00
C ASP A 80 3.71 2.82 27.29
N THR A 81 3.96 2.74 25.99
CA THR A 81 4.15 3.89 25.10
C THR A 81 2.83 4.42 24.54
N THR A 82 1.69 3.78 24.84
CA THR A 82 0.37 4.21 24.37
C THR A 82 -0.14 5.34 25.26
N ASN A 83 0.37 6.54 25.04
CA ASN A 83 -0.23 7.74 25.59
C ASN A 83 -1.69 7.81 25.11
N GLU A 84 -2.64 7.60 26.00
CA GLU A 84 -4.08 7.75 25.78
C GLU A 84 -4.41 9.22 25.46
N ARG A 85 -4.14 9.63 24.22
CA ARG A 85 -4.76 10.77 23.54
C ARG A 85 -5.56 10.27 22.34
N SER A 86 -6.31 9.20 22.55
CA SER A 86 -7.06 8.48 21.52
C SER A 86 -8.32 9.21 21.05
N MET A 87 -8.75 10.30 21.68
CA MET A 87 -10.00 11.00 21.31
C MET A 87 -9.83 12.20 20.37
N ASP A 88 -8.64 12.81 20.26
CA ASP A 88 -8.43 14.00 19.41
C ASP A 88 -7.75 13.68 18.07
N VAL A 89 -7.08 12.52 17.96
CA VAL A 89 -6.31 12.14 16.77
C VAL A 89 -7.22 11.58 15.67
N GLU A 90 -8.32 10.92 16.02
CA GLU A 90 -9.21 10.26 15.06
C GLU A 90 -9.96 11.27 14.17
N TYR A 91 -10.44 12.38 14.73
CA TYR A 91 -11.14 13.43 13.98
C TYR A 91 -10.24 14.15 12.96
N ASP A 92 -8.99 14.45 13.32
CA ASP A 92 -8.02 15.06 12.41
C ASP A 92 -7.56 14.08 11.31
N ILE A 93 -7.54 12.76 11.60
CA ILE A 93 -7.26 11.73 10.60
C ILE A 93 -8.38 11.67 9.56
N GLU A 94 -9.65 11.65 9.95
CA GLU A 94 -10.77 11.55 9.01
C GLU A 94 -10.82 12.75 8.05
N MET A 95 -10.68 13.97 8.59
CA MET A 95 -10.68 15.21 7.79
C MET A 95 -9.50 15.29 6.81
N THR A 96 -8.32 14.78 7.21
CA THR A 96 -7.15 14.74 6.32
C THR A 96 -7.28 13.63 5.27
N GLN A 97 -7.84 12.47 5.62
CA GLN A 97 -8.14 11.39 4.69
C GLN A 97 -9.09 11.86 3.58
N GLU A 98 -10.21 12.51 3.90
CA GLU A 98 -11.19 12.98 2.90
C GLU A 98 -10.57 13.96 1.89
N HIS A 99 -9.72 14.88 2.35
CA HIS A 99 -9.00 15.80 1.46
C HIS A 99 -7.99 15.07 0.56
N THR A 100 -7.26 14.09 1.10
CA THR A 100 -6.31 13.30 0.30
C THR A 100 -7.03 12.44 -0.74
N GLU A 101 -8.16 11.83 -0.40
CA GLU A 101 -8.97 11.05 -1.35
C GLU A 101 -9.53 11.94 -2.46
N SER A 102 -9.97 13.15 -2.12
CA SER A 102 -10.44 14.14 -3.09
C SER A 102 -9.34 14.55 -4.06
N ALA A 103 -8.14 14.85 -3.55
CA ALA A 103 -6.97 15.18 -4.37
C ALA A 103 -6.54 13.99 -5.26
N ASN A 104 -6.52 12.77 -4.72
CA ASN A 104 -6.21 11.55 -5.44
C ASN A 104 -7.21 11.30 -6.58
N ARG A 105 -8.50 11.55 -6.34
CA ARG A 105 -9.56 11.40 -7.35
C ARG A 105 -9.37 12.37 -8.53
N VAL A 106 -8.95 13.60 -8.28
CA VAL A 106 -8.63 14.59 -9.33
C VAL A 106 -7.39 14.15 -10.13
N LEU A 107 -6.34 13.72 -9.45
CA LEU A 107 -5.10 13.26 -10.10
C LEU A 107 -5.33 12.02 -10.97
N LEU A 108 -6.11 11.05 -10.49
CA LEU A 108 -6.43 9.84 -11.26
C LEU A 108 -7.18 10.18 -12.56
N ARG A 109 -8.15 11.11 -12.52
CA ARG A 109 -8.85 11.57 -13.73
C ARG A 109 -7.89 12.23 -14.73
N ALA A 110 -7.00 13.10 -14.26
CA ALA A 110 -6.03 13.77 -15.11
C ALA A 110 -5.04 12.78 -15.75
N LEU A 111 -4.64 11.74 -15.00
CA LEU A 111 -3.81 10.65 -15.53
C LEU A 111 -4.55 9.82 -16.57
N ASP A 112 -5.82 9.49 -16.34
CA ASP A 112 -6.65 8.74 -17.31
C ASP A 112 -6.82 9.52 -18.61
N GLU A 113 -7.11 10.83 -18.52
CA GLU A 113 -7.20 11.71 -19.70
C GLU A 113 -5.90 11.74 -20.49
N ARG A 114 -4.77 11.88 -19.79
CA ARG A 114 -3.44 11.88 -20.41
C ARG A 114 -3.11 10.54 -21.06
N ASN A 115 -3.42 9.44 -20.38
CA ASN A 115 -3.21 8.09 -20.91
C ASN A 115 -4.06 7.86 -22.17
N LEU A 116 -5.30 8.32 -22.18
CA LEU A 116 -6.17 8.24 -23.36
C LEU A 116 -5.60 9.01 -24.55
N VAL A 117 -5.07 10.22 -24.33
CA VAL A 117 -4.42 11.02 -25.38
C VAL A 117 -3.16 10.32 -25.91
N LEU A 118 -2.34 9.77 -25.02
CA LEU A 118 -1.12 9.05 -25.39
C LEU A 118 -1.45 7.79 -26.21
N SER A 119 -2.43 6.99 -25.79
CA SER A 119 -2.86 5.80 -26.53
C SER A 119 -3.29 6.15 -27.96
N ARG A 120 -4.11 7.19 -28.12
CA ARG A 120 -4.55 7.65 -29.46
C ARG A 120 -3.40 8.14 -30.32
N GLU A 121 -2.37 8.74 -29.73
CA GLU A 121 -1.20 9.22 -30.47
C GLU A 121 -0.28 8.06 -30.87
N ILE A 122 -0.13 7.05 -30.00
CA ILE A 122 0.59 5.81 -30.33
C ILE A 122 -0.09 5.12 -31.50
N GLU A 123 -1.40 4.90 -31.45
CA GLU A 123 -2.18 4.30 -32.54
C GLU A 123 -2.03 5.07 -33.85
N ARG A 124 -2.06 6.42 -33.80
CA ARG A 124 -1.83 7.25 -34.98
C ARG A 124 -0.44 7.08 -35.57
N ARG A 125 0.59 7.01 -34.73
CA ARG A 125 1.98 6.83 -35.17
C ARG A 125 2.20 5.43 -35.74
N GLU A 126 1.62 4.41 -35.10
CA GLU A 126 1.67 3.03 -35.58
C GLU A 126 0.98 2.91 -36.94
N ALA A 127 -0.22 3.45 -37.11
CA ALA A 127 -0.90 3.49 -38.40
C ALA A 127 -0.06 4.22 -39.46
N HIS A 128 0.49 5.39 -39.14
CA HIS A 128 1.31 6.15 -40.08
C HIS A 128 2.63 5.45 -40.47
N MET A 129 3.24 4.66 -39.58
CA MET A 129 4.48 3.93 -39.88
C MET A 129 4.23 2.58 -40.57
N LEU A 130 3.22 1.84 -40.13
CA LEU A 130 2.95 0.48 -40.58
C LEU A 130 2.12 0.44 -41.88
N ASP A 131 1.19 1.38 -42.09
CA ASP A 131 0.35 1.35 -43.30
C ASP A 131 1.16 1.50 -44.59
N PRO A 132 2.11 2.45 -44.74
CA PRO A 132 2.87 2.59 -45.97
C PRO A 132 3.81 1.40 -46.22
N GLN A 133 4.43 0.85 -45.17
CA GLN A 133 5.32 -0.30 -45.28
C GLN A 133 4.55 -1.58 -45.62
N ASN A 134 3.43 -1.84 -44.95
CA ASN A 134 2.59 -3.00 -45.23
C ASN A 134 1.94 -2.89 -46.62
N ALA A 135 1.51 -1.70 -47.04
CA ALA A 135 1.00 -1.48 -48.39
C ALA A 135 2.07 -1.76 -49.45
N ALA A 136 3.29 -1.23 -49.28
CA ALA A 136 4.40 -1.47 -50.19
C ALA A 136 4.82 -2.95 -50.24
N LEU A 137 4.87 -3.64 -49.10
CA LEU A 137 5.18 -5.07 -49.03
C LEU A 137 4.09 -5.93 -49.70
N THR A 138 2.82 -5.56 -49.52
CA THR A 138 1.68 -6.25 -50.15
C THR A 138 1.66 -6.04 -51.67
N GLU A 139 2.07 -4.85 -52.14
CA GLU A 139 2.18 -4.56 -53.56
C GLU A 139 3.36 -5.28 -54.22
N GLN A 140 4.49 -5.40 -53.51
CA GLN A 140 5.70 -6.06 -54.01
C GLN A 140 5.64 -7.60 -53.95
N ASN A 141 4.69 -8.18 -53.20
CA ASN A 141 4.58 -9.63 -53.04
C ASN A 141 3.17 -10.16 -53.40
N PRO A 142 2.97 -10.69 -54.63
CA PRO A 142 1.66 -11.13 -55.09
C PRO A 142 1.11 -12.32 -54.29
N ALA A 143 1.96 -13.19 -53.74
CA ALA A 143 1.52 -14.30 -52.90
C ALA A 143 0.91 -13.83 -51.57
N VAL A 144 1.50 -12.79 -50.96
CA VAL A 144 0.97 -12.17 -49.73
C VAL A 144 -0.37 -11.49 -50.02
N ARG A 145 -0.50 -10.82 -51.17
CA ARG A 145 -1.75 -10.19 -51.59
C ARG A 145 -2.89 -11.20 -51.77
N GLU A 146 -2.60 -12.35 -52.37
CA GLU A 146 -3.58 -13.43 -52.53
C GLU A 146 -4.01 -14.02 -51.18
N GLN A 147 -3.05 -14.27 -50.28
CA GLN A 147 -3.34 -14.75 -48.92
C GLN A 147 -4.20 -13.77 -48.11
N ILE A 148 -3.97 -12.46 -48.22
CA ILE A 148 -4.80 -11.43 -47.58
C ILE A 148 -6.23 -11.47 -48.14
N ALA A 149 -6.40 -11.65 -49.45
CA ALA A 149 -7.71 -11.76 -50.07
C ALA A 149 -8.48 -13.02 -49.63
N ASP A 150 -7.78 -14.15 -49.46
CA ASP A 150 -8.36 -15.38 -48.93
C ASP A 150 -8.80 -15.24 -47.47
N LEU A 151 -7.96 -14.63 -46.63
CA LEU A 151 -8.31 -14.34 -45.24
C LEU A 151 -9.52 -13.40 -45.14
N ALA A 152 -9.61 -12.39 -46.00
CA ALA A 152 -10.76 -11.48 -46.04
C ALA A 152 -12.07 -12.20 -46.42
N ARG A 153 -12.01 -13.14 -47.39
CA ARG A 153 -13.14 -14.01 -47.75
C ARG A 153 -13.58 -14.86 -46.56
N LEU A 154 -12.63 -15.54 -45.92
CA LEU A 154 -12.91 -16.41 -44.77
C LEU A 154 -13.54 -15.62 -43.61
N ASN A 155 -13.05 -14.40 -43.36
CA ASN A 155 -13.59 -13.55 -42.30
C ASN A 155 -15.04 -13.10 -42.60
N SER A 156 -15.35 -12.81 -43.87
CA SER A 156 -16.71 -12.54 -44.31
C SER A 156 -17.63 -13.76 -44.12
N ASP A 157 -17.14 -14.96 -44.42
CA ASP A 157 -17.90 -16.20 -44.23
C ASP A 157 -18.18 -16.46 -42.76
N VAL A 158 -17.18 -16.25 -41.89
CA VAL A 158 -17.36 -16.36 -40.43
C VAL A 158 -18.41 -15.36 -39.93
N ALA A 159 -18.36 -14.11 -40.38
CA ALA A 159 -19.36 -13.11 -40.02
C ALA A 159 -20.78 -13.51 -40.47
N ALA A 160 -20.92 -14.06 -41.68
CA ALA A 160 -22.20 -14.57 -42.17
C ALA A 160 -22.71 -15.76 -41.34
N ILE A 161 -21.83 -16.68 -40.96
CA ILE A 161 -22.17 -17.82 -40.08
C ILE A 161 -22.63 -17.33 -38.71
N LEU A 162 -21.92 -16.37 -38.11
CA LEU A 162 -22.30 -15.78 -36.82
C LEU A 162 -23.66 -15.08 -36.92
N PHE A 163 -23.91 -14.33 -37.99
CA PHE A 163 -25.21 -13.70 -38.23
C PHE A 163 -26.36 -14.72 -38.34
N VAL A 164 -26.14 -15.82 -39.08
CA VAL A 164 -27.13 -16.89 -39.21
C VAL A 164 -27.35 -17.59 -37.87
N TYR A 165 -26.28 -17.87 -37.13
CA TYR A 165 -26.34 -18.48 -35.81
C TYR A 165 -27.15 -17.61 -34.83
N GLU A 166 -26.86 -16.31 -34.75
CA GLU A 166 -27.62 -15.36 -33.94
C GLU A 166 -29.09 -15.29 -34.38
N SER A 167 -29.36 -15.32 -35.69
CA SER A 167 -30.73 -15.31 -36.21
C SER A 167 -31.51 -16.56 -35.85
N ILE A 168 -30.88 -17.74 -35.91
CA ILE A 168 -31.47 -19.02 -35.49
C ILE A 168 -31.70 -19.03 -33.98
N HIS A 169 -30.71 -18.60 -33.19
CA HIS A 169 -30.85 -18.51 -31.74
C HIS A 169 -31.98 -17.58 -31.34
N ARG A 170 -32.09 -16.40 -31.96
CA ARG A 170 -33.19 -15.45 -31.73
C ARG A 170 -34.55 -16.03 -32.12
N ASN A 171 -34.66 -16.75 -33.23
CA ASN A 171 -35.93 -17.37 -33.65
C ASN A 171 -36.33 -18.60 -32.81
N ARG A 172 -35.36 -19.38 -32.33
CA ARG A 172 -35.59 -20.62 -31.58
C ARG A 172 -35.83 -20.38 -30.09
N TYR A 173 -35.16 -19.39 -29.50
CA TYR A 173 -35.26 -19.06 -28.08
C TYR A 173 -36.03 -17.77 -27.80
N GLY A 174 -36.20 -16.87 -28.77
CA GLY A 174 -37.05 -15.68 -28.63
C GLY A 174 -38.56 -15.96 -28.62
N ARG A 175 -38.98 -17.18 -29.00
CA ARG A 175 -40.39 -17.61 -28.91
C ARG A 175 -40.76 -18.28 -27.57
N LEU A 176 -39.79 -18.44 -26.66
CA LEU A 176 -39.99 -18.99 -25.30
C LEU A 176 -40.01 -17.89 -24.22
N GLY A 177 -40.10 -16.61 -24.63
CA GLY A 177 -39.96 -15.45 -23.75
C GLY A 177 -41.21 -14.60 -23.56
N GLU A 178 -42.40 -15.04 -23.96
CA GLU A 178 -43.64 -14.39 -23.52
C GLU A 178 -44.16 -15.15 -22.29
N PRO A 179 -44.15 -14.55 -21.08
CA PRO A 179 -44.85 -15.13 -19.95
C PRO A 179 -46.35 -15.12 -20.27
N ALA A 180 -47.00 -16.29 -20.20
CA ALA A 180 -48.44 -16.40 -20.19
C ALA A 180 -48.97 -15.57 -19.01
N THR A 181 -49.51 -14.38 -19.28
CA THR A 181 -50.31 -13.65 -18.31
C THR A 181 -51.62 -14.41 -18.17
N GLU A 182 -51.68 -15.32 -17.19
CA GLU A 182 -52.94 -15.85 -16.70
C GLU A 182 -53.78 -14.67 -16.17
N SER A 183 -54.80 -14.31 -16.94
CA SER A 183 -55.86 -13.42 -16.51
C SER A 183 -56.69 -14.13 -15.45
N VAL A 184 -56.38 -13.88 -14.18
CA VAL A 184 -57.31 -14.12 -13.07
C VAL A 184 -58.45 -13.11 -13.21
N THR A 185 -59.53 -13.51 -13.88
CA THR A 185 -60.85 -12.95 -13.64
C THR A 185 -61.62 -13.96 -12.81
N GLY A 186 -61.81 -13.65 -11.54
CA GLY A 186 -62.67 -14.43 -10.65
C GLY A 186 -64.12 -14.42 -11.10
N ASN A 187 -64.83 -15.50 -10.76
CA ASN A 187 -66.07 -15.43 -10.00
C ASN A 187 -66.59 -16.85 -9.67
N LEU A 188 -66.90 -17.01 -8.38
CA LEU A 188 -67.80 -17.98 -7.72
C LEU A 188 -67.33 -19.43 -7.59
#